data_AF-L7J819-F1
#
_entry.id   AF-L7J819-F1
#
_cell.length_a   1.000
_cell.length_b   1.000
_cell.length_c   1.000
_cell.angle_alpha   90.00
_cell.angle_beta   90.00
_cell.angle_gamma   90.00
#
_symmetry.space_group_name_H-M   'P 1'
#
loop_
_entity.id
_entity.type
_entity.pdbx_description
1 polymer ?
#
loop_
_entity_poly.entity_id
_entity_poly.type
_entity_poly.pdbx_seq_one_letter_code
_entity_poly.pdbx_strand_id
1 'polypeptide(L)'
;MSDRNKRGRVNRPSSSSLRRERLADNIACEGFEVMPCAFCSSRGLSCRMIATNSRCSECVRRGRKCDASAVPVSNLGRLTQEKKKLELQESEVEDEILRLQRASAAAFNRLLRLRKQKRLLQSRSEVEASRLGAELDREDASERERLGVDELPVAGSSESEVVPDLQALGHVDLIDWDSVFPSGPVDWDAVPGFGVSSVPGGTPGERRVVLVPTMKCGMSGESSWCSVSCRSSLACFSARGAVIIVLGSPYAVGLNP
;
A
#
# COMPACT_ATOMS: atom_id res chain seq x y z
N MET A 1 76.81 -3.43 65.69
CA MET A 1 75.45 -3.67 65.16
C MET A 1 75.10 -2.47 64.30
N SER A 2 75.08 -2.62 62.98
CA SER A 2 74.87 -1.51 62.04
C SER A 2 73.76 -1.88 61.06
N ASP A 3 72.54 -1.50 61.38
CA ASP A 3 71.37 -1.66 60.52
C ASP A 3 71.45 -0.72 59.32
N ARG A 4 71.77 -1.28 58.15
CA ARG A 4 71.67 -0.58 56.87
C ARG A 4 70.20 -0.47 56.48
N ASN A 5 69.64 0.70 56.76
CA ASN A 5 68.33 1.16 56.33
C ASN A 5 68.25 1.21 54.78
N LYS A 6 67.77 0.12 54.15
CA LYS A 6 67.42 0.08 52.72
C LYS A 6 66.11 0.84 52.51
N ARG A 7 66.20 2.16 52.32
CA ARG A 7 65.06 2.97 51.88
C ARG A 7 64.71 2.58 50.45
N GLY A 8 63.72 1.69 50.31
CA GLY A 8 63.13 1.32 49.03
C GLY A 8 62.61 2.57 48.32
N ARG A 9 62.99 2.75 47.05
CA ARG A 9 62.53 3.84 46.20
C ARG A 9 61.02 3.67 46.00
N VAL A 10 60.21 4.49 46.66
CA VAL A 10 58.76 4.53 46.46
C VAL A 10 58.52 4.99 45.01
N ASN A 11 58.08 4.07 44.17
CA ASN A 11 57.82 4.35 42.76
C ASN A 11 56.51 5.11 42.66
N ARG A 12 56.57 6.43 42.47
CA ARG A 12 55.38 7.27 42.40
C ARG A 12 54.65 6.99 41.08
N PRO A 13 53.36 6.63 41.11
CA PRO A 13 52.60 6.38 39.88
C PRO A 13 52.58 7.65 39.02
N SER A 14 52.66 7.47 37.71
CA SER A 14 52.51 8.57 36.76
C SER A 14 51.09 9.15 36.81
N SER A 15 50.93 10.42 36.44
CA SER A 15 49.62 11.06 36.33
C SER A 15 48.66 10.28 35.42
N SER A 16 49.18 9.66 34.36
CA SER A 16 48.44 8.78 33.44
C SER A 16 47.95 7.48 34.11
N SER A 17 48.76 6.87 34.98
CA SER A 17 48.32 5.70 35.75
C SER A 17 47.22 6.04 36.75
N LEU A 18 47.36 7.15 37.49
CA LEU A 18 46.33 7.62 38.42
C LEU A 18 45.01 7.96 37.70
N ARG A 19 45.07 8.56 36.51
CA ARG A 19 43.88 8.86 35.70
C ARG A 19 43.15 7.59 35.26
N ARG A 20 43.88 6.54 34.86
CA ARG A 20 43.30 5.24 34.49
C ARG A 20 42.65 4.54 35.69
N GLU A 21 43.28 4.60 36.85
CA GLU A 21 42.78 4.01 38.08
C GLU A 21 41.47 4.66 38.51
N ARG A 22 41.42 6.00 38.58
CA ARG A 22 40.19 6.75 38.85
C ARG A 22 39.07 6.44 37.86
N LEU A 23 39.39 6.35 36.57
CA LEU A 23 38.39 5.99 35.56
C LEU A 23 37.87 4.57 35.75
N ALA A 24 38.75 3.61 36.07
CA ALA A 24 38.34 2.25 36.33
C ALA A 24 37.48 2.12 37.58
N ASP A 25 37.78 2.89 38.63
CA ASP A 25 36.98 2.91 39.86
C ASP A 25 35.61 3.53 39.61
N ASN A 26 35.53 4.62 38.85
CA ASN A 26 34.24 5.18 38.42
C ASN A 26 33.43 4.15 37.61
N ILE A 27 34.06 3.42 36.68
CA ILE A 27 33.38 2.35 35.92
C ILE A 27 32.95 1.19 36.82
N ALA A 28 33.74 0.84 37.83
CA ALA A 28 33.38 -0.24 38.75
C ALA A 28 32.17 0.13 39.62
N CYS A 29 32.10 1.38 40.08
CA CYS A 29 31.03 1.89 40.94
C CYS A 29 29.74 2.19 40.15
N GLU A 30 29.83 2.91 39.03
CA GLU A 30 28.67 3.43 38.29
C GLU A 30 28.33 2.63 37.03
N GLY A 31 29.22 1.75 36.59
CA GLY A 31 29.03 0.97 35.37
C GLY A 31 28.01 -0.15 35.53
N PHE A 32 27.39 -0.50 34.40
CA PHE A 32 26.48 -1.63 34.29
C PHE A 32 27.23 -2.90 33.87
N GLU A 33 26.67 -4.05 34.24
CA GLU A 33 27.21 -5.35 33.88
C GLU A 33 26.90 -5.71 32.42
N VAL A 34 27.95 -6.08 31.69
CA VAL A 34 27.90 -6.50 30.29
C VAL A 34 28.40 -7.92 30.14
N MET A 35 28.16 -8.51 28.97
CA MET A 35 28.77 -9.79 28.62
C MET A 35 30.31 -9.72 28.76
N PRO A 36 30.93 -10.69 29.45
CA PRO A 36 32.34 -10.61 29.78
C PRO A 36 33.24 -10.68 28.54
N CYS A 37 34.21 -9.77 28.44
CA CYS A 37 35.25 -9.86 27.41
C CYS A 37 36.12 -11.12 27.61
N ALA A 38 36.86 -11.55 26.58
CA ALA A 38 37.70 -12.74 26.63
C ALA A 38 38.62 -12.79 27.87
N PHE A 39 39.19 -11.64 28.25
CA PHE A 39 40.03 -11.52 29.44
C PHE A 39 39.25 -11.72 30.74
N CYS A 40 38.13 -11.01 30.93
CA CYS A 40 37.32 -11.13 32.15
C CYS A 40 36.71 -12.52 32.27
N SER A 41 36.26 -13.09 31.15
CA SER A 41 35.73 -14.46 31.06
C SER A 41 36.78 -15.49 31.50
N SER A 42 38.02 -15.40 30.98
CA SER A 42 39.11 -16.32 31.35
C SER A 42 39.49 -16.30 32.84
N ARG A 43 39.13 -15.22 33.56
CA ARG A 43 39.44 -15.03 34.98
C ARG A 43 38.22 -15.09 35.89
N GLY A 44 37.02 -15.32 35.35
CA GLY A 44 35.78 -15.30 36.12
C GLY A 44 35.45 -13.94 36.75
N LEU A 45 35.83 -12.83 36.11
CA LEU A 45 35.57 -11.48 36.60
C LEU A 45 34.30 -10.89 35.97
N SER A 46 33.52 -10.14 36.75
CA SER A 46 32.37 -9.38 36.24
C SER A 46 32.83 -8.20 35.40
N CYS A 47 32.38 -8.13 34.15
CA CYS A 47 32.76 -7.07 33.23
C CYS A 47 31.79 -5.89 33.37
N ARG A 48 32.26 -4.75 33.89
CA ARG A 48 31.47 -3.53 34.04
C ARG A 48 31.91 -2.44 33.09
N MET A 49 30.96 -1.74 32.47
CA MET A 49 31.19 -0.67 31.50
C MET A 49 30.25 0.52 31.75
N ILE A 50 30.68 1.71 31.34
CA ILE A 50 29.83 2.92 31.25
C ILE A 50 29.55 3.18 29.77
N ALA A 51 28.37 3.68 29.42
CA ALA A 51 27.95 3.90 28.04
C ALA A 51 28.91 4.78 27.22
N THR A 52 29.63 5.70 27.87
CA THR A 52 30.55 6.63 27.21
C THR A 52 31.91 6.01 26.88
N ASN A 53 32.25 4.82 27.40
CA ASN A 53 33.56 4.21 27.24
C ASN A 53 33.43 2.78 26.71
N SER A 54 34.20 2.48 25.65
CA SER A 54 34.25 1.15 25.03
C SER A 54 35.06 0.13 25.81
N ARG A 55 35.64 0.50 26.97
CA ARG A 55 36.47 -0.39 27.78
C ARG A 55 35.87 -0.64 29.15
N CYS A 56 35.92 -1.89 29.59
CA CYS A 56 35.53 -2.28 30.94
C CYS A 56 36.55 -1.84 31.99
N SER A 57 36.11 -1.79 33.26
CA SER A 57 36.93 -1.39 34.41
C SER A 57 38.30 -2.07 34.42
N GLU A 58 38.36 -3.40 34.25
CA GLU A 58 39.61 -4.15 34.28
C GLU A 58 40.52 -3.92 33.07
N CYS A 59 39.96 -3.78 31.88
CA CYS A 59 40.74 -3.43 30.70
C CYS A 59 41.30 -2.00 30.82
N VAL A 60 40.57 -1.08 31.45
CA VAL A 60 41.04 0.29 31.73
C VAL A 60 42.20 0.28 32.73
N ARG A 61 42.10 -0.47 33.85
CA ARG A 61 43.19 -0.62 34.83
C ARG A 61 44.48 -1.08 34.16
N ARG A 62 44.37 -2.06 33.25
CA ARG A 62 45.51 -2.66 32.55
C ARG A 62 45.97 -1.88 31.32
N GLY A 63 45.19 -0.91 30.85
CA GLY A 63 45.47 -0.19 29.60
C GLY A 63 45.40 -1.05 28.34
N ARG A 64 44.51 -2.06 28.31
CA ARG A 64 44.30 -2.93 27.14
C ARG A 64 43.03 -2.58 26.37
N LYS A 65 42.93 -3.07 25.14
CA LYS A 65 41.67 -3.05 24.37
C LYS A 65 40.66 -4.00 25.01
N CYS A 66 39.38 -3.71 24.84
CA CYS A 66 38.29 -4.49 25.39
C CYS A 66 37.41 -4.97 24.23
N ASP A 67 37.05 -6.25 24.25
CA ASP A 67 36.22 -6.88 23.22
C ASP A 67 34.76 -7.07 23.68
N ALA A 68 34.38 -6.50 24.83
CA ALA A 68 33.01 -6.59 25.35
C ALA A 68 32.08 -5.65 24.57
N SER A 69 30.84 -6.12 24.33
CA SER A 69 29.76 -5.29 23.83
C SER A 69 29.19 -4.41 24.95
N ALA A 70 28.89 -3.14 24.67
CA ALA A 70 28.33 -2.20 25.64
C ALA A 70 26.83 -2.43 25.96
N VAL A 71 26.28 -3.61 25.65
CA VAL A 71 24.86 -3.93 25.91
C VAL A 71 24.72 -4.53 27.32
N PRO A 72 23.91 -3.93 28.21
CA PRO A 72 23.69 -4.46 29.54
C PRO A 72 22.99 -5.82 29.51
N VAL A 73 23.43 -6.77 30.35
CA VAL A 73 22.84 -8.11 30.43
C VAL A 73 21.38 -8.05 30.93
N SER A 74 21.08 -7.11 31.83
CA SER A 74 19.73 -6.91 32.37
C SER A 74 18.70 -6.48 31.31
N ASN A 75 19.13 -5.77 30.26
CA ASN A 75 18.25 -5.32 29.19
C ASN A 75 17.83 -6.48 28.28
N LEU A 76 18.70 -7.47 28.07
CA LEU A 76 18.40 -8.62 27.20
C LEU A 76 17.20 -9.42 27.69
N GLY A 77 17.07 -9.61 29.01
CA GLY A 77 15.92 -10.32 29.60
C GLY A 77 14.59 -9.59 29.35
N ARG A 78 14.57 -8.27 29.58
CA ARG A 78 13.37 -7.43 29.35
C ARG A 78 12.99 -7.42 27.88
N LEU A 79 13.96 -7.21 26.99
CA LEU A 79 13.74 -7.24 25.54
C LEU A 79 13.21 -8.59 25.05
N THR A 80 13.71 -9.69 25.61
CA THR A 80 13.22 -11.04 25.25
C THR A 80 11.77 -11.23 25.69
N GLN A 81 11.40 -10.73 26.87
CA GLN A 81 10.03 -10.81 27.37
C GLN A 81 9.07 -9.95 26.53
N GLU A 82 9.48 -8.72 26.19
CA GLU A 82 8.72 -7.83 25.32
C GLU A 82 8.55 -8.42 23.93
N LYS A 83 9.62 -8.99 23.36
CA LYS A 83 9.57 -9.69 22.08
C LYS A 83 8.55 -10.83 22.10
N LYS A 84 8.57 -11.69 23.13
CA LYS A 84 7.59 -12.78 23.28
C LYS A 84 6.16 -12.28 23.40
N LYS A 85 5.95 -11.14 24.09
CA LYS A 85 4.64 -10.52 24.19
C LYS A 85 4.15 -10.03 22.83
N LEU A 86 5.02 -9.42 22.04
CA LEU A 86 4.69 -8.97 20.68
C LEU A 86 4.40 -10.16 19.76
N GLU A 87 5.23 -11.21 19.78
CA GLU A 87 5.01 -12.44 18.99
C GLU A 87 3.64 -13.08 19.29
N LEU A 88 3.18 -13.05 20.55
CA LEU A 88 1.85 -13.52 20.91
C LEU A 88 0.75 -12.62 20.34
N GLN A 89 0.90 -11.31 20.45
CA GLN A 89 -0.07 -10.35 19.90
C GLN A 89 -0.14 -10.42 18.37
N GLU A 90 0.99 -10.64 17.69
CA GLU A 90 1.04 -10.87 16.25
C GLU A 90 0.24 -12.12 15.88
N SER A 91 0.46 -13.24 16.56
CA SER A 91 -0.28 -14.49 16.34
C SER A 91 -1.80 -14.31 16.53
N GLU A 92 -2.23 -13.58 17.56
CA GLU A 92 -3.65 -13.31 17.82
C GLU A 92 -4.30 -12.49 16.68
N VAL A 93 -3.57 -11.48 16.17
CA VAL A 93 -4.04 -10.65 15.06
C VAL A 93 -4.07 -11.45 13.75
N GLU A 94 -3.09 -12.30 13.49
CA GLU A 94 -3.06 -13.19 12.33
C GLU A 94 -4.29 -14.12 12.31
N ASP A 95 -4.63 -14.71 13.46
CA ASP A 95 -5.81 -15.57 13.60
C ASP A 95 -7.11 -14.80 13.33
N GLU A 96 -7.24 -13.56 13.80
CA GLU A 96 -8.42 -12.74 13.53
C GLU A 96 -8.51 -12.34 12.05
N ILE A 97 -7.38 -12.03 11.39
CA ILE A 97 -7.34 -11.78 9.94
C ILE A 97 -7.86 -13.01 9.19
N LEU A 98 -7.39 -14.21 9.53
CA LEU A 98 -7.85 -15.45 8.92
C LEU A 98 -9.36 -15.67 9.16
N ARG A 99 -9.87 -15.34 10.36
CA ARG A 99 -11.29 -15.43 10.68
C ARG A 99 -12.14 -14.48 9.82
N LEU A 100 -11.71 -13.23 9.68
CA LEU A 100 -12.38 -12.22 8.85
C LEU A 100 -12.31 -12.56 7.36
N GLN A 101 -11.21 -13.13 6.88
CA GLN A 101 -11.11 -13.63 5.51
C GLN A 101 -12.12 -14.75 5.23
N ARG A 102 -12.28 -15.71 6.15
CA ARG A 102 -13.31 -16.75 6.01
C ARG A 102 -14.73 -16.17 6.00
N ALA A 103 -15.01 -15.22 6.89
CA ALA A 103 -16.31 -14.57 6.97
C ALA A 103 -16.64 -13.77 5.69
N SER A 104 -15.67 -13.02 5.18
CA SER A 104 -15.82 -12.26 3.92
C SER A 104 -16.00 -13.18 2.71
N ALA A 105 -15.27 -14.30 2.64
CA ALA A 105 -15.47 -15.31 1.60
C ALA A 105 -16.88 -15.92 1.66
N ALA A 106 -17.39 -16.22 2.85
CA ALA A 106 -18.76 -16.71 3.03
C ALA A 106 -19.82 -15.68 2.58
N ALA A 107 -19.64 -14.41 2.94
CA ALA A 107 -20.51 -13.32 2.51
C ALA A 107 -20.48 -13.14 0.97
N PHE A 108 -19.30 -13.22 0.35
CA PHE A 108 -19.16 -13.14 -1.10
C PHE A 108 -19.85 -14.29 -1.82
N ASN A 109 -19.71 -15.52 -1.32
CA ASN A 109 -20.42 -16.68 -1.86
C ASN A 109 -21.94 -16.53 -1.75
N ARG A 110 -22.45 -15.97 -0.64
CA ARG A 110 -23.87 -15.64 -0.49
C ARG A 110 -24.32 -14.62 -1.54
N LEU A 111 -23.53 -13.57 -1.77
CA LEU A 111 -23.81 -12.55 -2.79
C LEU A 111 -23.87 -13.17 -4.20
N LEU A 112 -22.93 -14.06 -4.54
CA LEU A 112 -22.93 -14.75 -5.83
C LEU A 112 -24.20 -15.59 -6.03
N ARG A 113 -24.65 -16.33 -5.00
CA ARG A 113 -25.91 -17.09 -5.05
C ARG A 113 -27.11 -16.19 -5.28
N LEU A 114 -27.20 -15.07 -4.54
CA LEU A 114 -28.29 -14.10 -4.70
C LEU A 114 -28.30 -13.48 -6.10
N ARG A 115 -27.12 -13.12 -6.65
CA ARG A 115 -27.02 -12.61 -8.02
C ARG A 115 -27.49 -13.63 -9.05
N LYS A 116 -27.16 -14.91 -8.87
CA LYS A 116 -27.64 -15.99 -9.75
C LYS A 116 -29.17 -16.12 -9.67
N GLN A 117 -29.73 -16.14 -8.47
CA GLN A 117 -31.19 -16.18 -8.27
C GLN A 117 -31.88 -14.98 -8.92
N LYS A 118 -31.35 -13.76 -8.74
CA LYS A 118 -31.87 -12.55 -9.37
C LYS A 118 -31.90 -12.68 -10.89
N ARG A 119 -30.81 -13.12 -11.52
CA ARG A 119 -30.76 -13.31 -12.99
C ARG A 119 -31.78 -14.32 -13.49
N LEU A 120 -31.98 -15.43 -12.76
CA LEU A 120 -32.99 -16.44 -13.12
C LEU A 120 -34.42 -15.90 -13.04
N LEU A 121 -34.71 -15.09 -12.01
CA LEU A 121 -36.02 -14.45 -11.88
C LEU A 121 -36.23 -13.40 -12.97
N GLN A 122 -35.20 -12.61 -13.28
CA GLN A 122 -35.24 -11.63 -14.36
C GLN A 122 -35.49 -12.29 -15.72
N SER A 123 -34.74 -13.34 -16.06
CA SER A 123 -34.97 -14.07 -17.32
C SER A 123 -36.37 -14.69 -17.39
N ARG A 124 -36.91 -15.16 -16.25
CA ARG A 124 -38.28 -15.69 -16.22
C ARG A 124 -39.32 -14.59 -16.41
N SER A 125 -39.14 -13.44 -15.74
CA SER A 125 -40.05 -12.31 -15.91
C SER A 125 -40.02 -11.73 -17.32
N GLU A 126 -38.85 -11.71 -17.97
CA GLU A 126 -38.71 -11.28 -19.36
C GLU A 126 -39.49 -12.19 -20.31
N VAL A 127 -39.39 -13.51 -20.14
CA VAL A 127 -40.15 -14.49 -20.95
C VAL A 127 -41.66 -14.33 -20.78
N GLU A 128 -42.14 -14.19 -19.54
CA GLU A 128 -43.58 -14.00 -19.28
C GLU A 128 -44.07 -12.65 -19.83
N ALA A 129 -43.27 -11.58 -19.71
CA ALA A 129 -43.59 -10.28 -20.28
C ALA A 129 -43.68 -10.34 -21.81
N SER A 130 -42.73 -11.01 -22.48
CA SER A 130 -42.79 -11.22 -23.93
C SER A 130 -44.00 -12.04 -24.36
N ARG A 131 -44.40 -13.04 -23.57
CA ARG A 131 -45.62 -13.84 -23.84
C ARG A 131 -46.87 -12.98 -23.76
N LEU A 132 -47.03 -12.21 -22.69
CA LEU A 132 -48.17 -11.31 -22.50
C LEU A 132 -48.20 -10.21 -23.56
N GLY A 133 -47.04 -9.64 -23.92
CA GLY A 133 -46.95 -8.68 -25.03
C GLY A 133 -47.46 -9.28 -26.34
N ALA A 134 -47.02 -10.49 -26.69
CA ALA A 134 -47.51 -11.16 -27.90
C ALA A 134 -49.00 -11.56 -27.84
N GLU A 135 -49.58 -11.72 -26.65
CA GLU A 135 -51.02 -11.95 -26.48
C GLU A 135 -51.81 -10.67 -26.74
N LEU A 136 -51.39 -9.55 -26.14
CA LEU A 136 -51.96 -8.23 -26.38
C LEU A 136 -51.84 -7.82 -27.86
N ASP A 137 -50.68 -8.01 -28.48
CA ASP A 137 -50.48 -7.70 -29.91
C ASP A 137 -51.47 -8.47 -30.81
N ARG A 138 -51.85 -9.70 -30.45
CA ARG A 138 -52.85 -10.49 -31.18
C ARG A 138 -54.26 -9.97 -30.94
N GLU A 139 -54.59 -9.61 -29.71
CA GLU A 139 -55.89 -9.01 -29.38
C GLU A 139 -56.07 -7.68 -30.11
N ASP A 140 -55.08 -6.79 -30.06
CA ASP A 140 -55.07 -5.51 -30.77
C ASP A 140 -55.20 -5.69 -32.28
N ALA A 141 -54.53 -6.68 -32.87
CA ALA A 141 -54.68 -7.00 -34.30
C ALA A 141 -56.10 -7.47 -34.63
N SER A 142 -56.69 -8.31 -33.79
CA SER A 142 -58.08 -8.78 -33.97
C SER A 142 -59.12 -7.68 -33.79
N GLU A 143 -58.86 -6.72 -32.88
CA GLU A 143 -59.71 -5.55 -32.68
C GLU A 143 -59.61 -4.59 -33.87
N ARG A 144 -58.39 -4.34 -34.39
CA ARG A 144 -58.18 -3.57 -35.63
C ARG A 144 -58.93 -4.17 -36.82
N GLU A 145 -58.87 -5.49 -37.00
CA GLU A 145 -59.60 -6.21 -38.05
C GLU A 145 -61.12 -6.05 -37.86
N ARG A 146 -61.63 -6.19 -36.63
CA ARG A 146 -63.06 -5.99 -36.30
C ARG A 146 -63.55 -4.58 -36.57
N LEU A 147 -62.75 -3.58 -36.25
CA LEU A 147 -63.08 -2.17 -36.45
C LEU A 147 -62.92 -1.75 -37.93
N GLY A 148 -62.41 -2.62 -38.80
CA GLY A 148 -62.22 -2.34 -40.22
C GLY A 148 -61.27 -1.17 -40.45
N VAL A 149 -60.37 -0.92 -39.51
CA VAL A 149 -59.36 0.14 -39.62
C VAL A 149 -58.23 -0.43 -40.46
N ASP A 150 -58.45 -0.51 -41.77
CA ASP A 150 -57.33 -0.47 -42.71
C ASP A 150 -56.58 0.83 -42.39
N GLU A 151 -55.32 0.69 -41.96
CA GLU A 151 -54.42 1.83 -41.84
C GLU A 151 -54.33 2.49 -43.22
N LEU A 152 -55.13 3.54 -43.43
CA LEU A 152 -54.70 4.62 -44.30
C LEU A 152 -53.27 4.95 -43.86
N PRO A 153 -52.29 4.99 -44.78
CA PRO A 153 -50.93 5.28 -44.41
C PRO A 153 -50.96 6.63 -43.70
N VAL A 154 -50.80 6.61 -42.38
CA VAL A 154 -50.41 7.79 -41.62
C VAL A 154 -49.00 8.05 -42.13
N ALA A 155 -48.94 8.78 -43.23
CA ALA A 155 -47.75 9.51 -43.64
C ALA A 155 -47.20 10.12 -42.35
N GLY A 156 -45.90 9.92 -42.11
CA GLY A 156 -45.19 10.42 -40.93
C GLY A 156 -45.31 11.94 -40.82
N SER A 157 -46.46 12.41 -40.36
CA SER A 157 -46.78 13.79 -40.08
C SER A 157 -46.12 14.09 -38.75
N SER A 158 -44.85 14.41 -38.87
CA SER A 158 -44.33 15.64 -38.29
C SER A 158 -44.35 15.74 -36.76
N GLU A 159 -43.72 14.79 -36.06
CA GLU A 159 -43.07 15.13 -34.78
C GLU A 159 -42.10 16.31 -34.95
N SER A 160 -41.53 16.48 -36.16
CA SER A 160 -40.66 17.59 -36.53
C SER A 160 -41.37 18.95 -36.68
N GLU A 161 -42.71 19.00 -36.72
CA GLU A 161 -43.49 20.26 -36.82
C GLU A 161 -43.92 20.79 -35.45
N VAL A 162 -43.92 19.95 -34.42
CA VAL A 162 -44.18 20.38 -33.03
C VAL A 162 -42.90 20.89 -32.32
N VAL A 163 -41.73 20.50 -32.82
CA VAL A 163 -40.41 20.97 -32.34
C VAL A 163 -40.23 22.49 -32.42
N PRO A 164 -40.58 23.20 -33.51
CA PRO A 164 -40.43 24.65 -33.57
C PRO A 164 -41.34 25.40 -32.59
N ASP A 165 -42.54 24.90 -32.30
CA ASP A 165 -43.46 25.56 -31.36
C ASP A 165 -43.01 25.41 -29.89
N LEU A 166 -42.36 24.30 -29.53
CA LEU A 166 -41.77 24.10 -28.20
C LEU A 166 -40.47 24.89 -28.00
N GLN A 167 -39.68 25.09 -29.07
CA GLN A 167 -38.53 26.00 -29.05
C GLN A 167 -38.97 27.46 -28.93
N ALA A 168 -40.08 27.85 -29.56
CA ALA A 168 -40.64 29.20 -29.44
C ALA A 168 -41.17 29.52 -28.02
N LEU A 169 -41.57 28.48 -27.26
CA LEU A 169 -41.97 28.58 -25.86
C LEU A 169 -40.79 28.59 -24.86
N GLY A 170 -39.55 28.60 -25.35
CA GLY A 170 -38.34 28.86 -24.55
C GLY A 170 -37.95 27.76 -23.56
N HIS A 171 -38.46 26.53 -23.74
CA HIS A 171 -38.34 25.48 -22.71
C HIS A 171 -37.35 24.34 -23.01
N VAL A 172 -36.60 24.42 -24.11
CA VAL A 172 -35.57 23.43 -24.47
C VAL A 172 -34.29 24.17 -24.81
N ASP A 173 -33.60 24.71 -23.80
CA ASP A 173 -32.16 25.07 -23.81
C ASP A 173 -31.67 25.58 -22.44
N LEU A 174 -32.22 25.05 -21.33
CA LEU A 174 -31.78 25.43 -19.97
C LEU A 174 -30.71 24.50 -19.37
N ILE A 175 -30.32 23.44 -20.07
CA ILE A 175 -29.21 22.59 -19.65
C ILE A 175 -28.03 22.87 -20.59
N ASP A 176 -27.19 23.81 -20.16
CA ASP A 176 -25.87 24.02 -20.75
C ASP A 176 -25.01 22.77 -20.45
N TRP A 177 -24.95 21.83 -21.38
CA TRP A 177 -24.13 20.62 -21.24
C TRP A 177 -22.63 20.91 -21.22
N ASP A 178 -22.18 22.07 -21.73
CA ASP A 178 -20.79 22.53 -21.57
C ASP A 178 -20.49 22.98 -20.14
N SER A 179 -21.53 23.33 -19.34
CA SER A 179 -21.38 23.54 -17.90
C SER A 179 -21.26 22.22 -17.11
N VAL A 180 -21.85 21.14 -17.63
CA VAL A 180 -21.80 19.80 -17.00
C VAL A 180 -20.52 19.06 -17.40
N PHE A 181 -20.09 19.22 -18.65
CA PHE A 181 -18.86 18.65 -19.20
C PHE A 181 -18.15 19.70 -20.03
N PRO A 182 -17.28 20.54 -19.44
CA PRO A 182 -16.53 21.52 -20.21
C PRO A 182 -15.72 20.79 -21.28
N SER A 183 -16.01 21.09 -22.54
CA SER A 183 -15.38 20.55 -23.76
C SER A 183 -13.91 20.98 -23.95
N GLY A 184 -13.19 21.18 -22.84
CA GLY A 184 -11.74 21.37 -22.81
C GLY A 184 -11.00 20.05 -22.64
N PRO A 185 -9.68 20.00 -22.87
CA PRO A 185 -8.88 18.83 -22.54
C PRO A 185 -9.08 18.52 -21.06
N VAL A 186 -9.70 17.38 -20.74
CA VAL A 186 -9.81 16.91 -19.35
C VAL A 186 -8.39 16.73 -18.84
N ASP A 187 -7.99 17.60 -17.90
CA ASP A 187 -6.71 17.49 -17.21
C ASP A 187 -6.81 16.35 -16.20
N TRP A 188 -6.44 15.14 -16.64
CA TRP A 188 -6.43 13.94 -15.83
C TRP A 188 -5.46 14.04 -14.64
N ASP A 189 -4.54 15.01 -14.62
CA ASP A 189 -3.64 15.26 -13.48
C ASP A 189 -4.34 15.99 -12.32
N ALA A 190 -5.52 16.58 -12.55
CA ALA A 190 -6.33 17.23 -11.52
C ALA A 190 -7.24 16.26 -10.73
N VAL A 191 -7.32 14.98 -11.13
CA VAL A 191 -8.07 13.95 -10.40
C VAL A 191 -7.18 13.35 -9.30
N PRO A 192 -7.55 13.44 -8.00
CA PRO A 192 -6.73 12.91 -6.93
C PRO A 192 -6.58 11.38 -7.06
N GLY A 193 -5.42 10.91 -7.50
CA GLY A 193 -5.09 9.48 -7.58
C GLY A 193 -4.53 8.99 -8.92
N PHE A 194 -4.50 9.81 -9.96
CA PHE A 194 -3.86 9.48 -11.24
C PHE A 194 -2.82 10.55 -11.58
N GLY A 195 -1.57 10.14 -11.77
CA GLY A 195 -0.50 11.05 -12.21
C GLY A 195 0.01 10.60 -13.57
N VAL A 196 0.00 11.49 -14.55
CA VAL A 196 0.52 11.26 -15.89
C VAL A 196 1.91 11.93 -15.99
N SER A 197 2.96 11.11 -16.11
CA SER A 197 4.32 11.62 -16.29
C SER A 197 4.63 11.75 -17.79
N SER A 198 4.69 12.99 -18.30
CA SER A 198 5.17 13.26 -19.65
C SER A 198 6.70 13.33 -19.68
N VAL A 199 7.35 12.48 -20.48
CA VAL A 199 8.80 12.54 -20.74
C VAL A 199 9.02 13.29 -22.06
N PRO A 200 9.94 14.27 -22.15
CA PRO A 200 10.19 14.97 -23.41
C PRO A 200 11.17 14.16 -24.27
N GLY A 201 10.72 13.70 -25.43
CA GLY A 201 11.61 13.16 -26.46
C GLY A 201 10.91 12.49 -27.64
N GLY A 202 10.92 13.16 -28.80
CA GLY A 202 10.84 12.51 -30.13
C GLY A 202 9.60 12.82 -31.00
N THR A 203 9.77 13.78 -31.94
CA THR A 203 9.04 14.03 -33.21
C THR A 203 7.50 14.17 -33.23
N PRO A 204 6.94 15.04 -34.11
CA PRO A 204 5.52 15.39 -34.07
C PRO A 204 4.67 14.32 -34.76
N GLY A 205 3.74 13.70 -34.02
CA GLY A 205 2.67 12.91 -34.62
C GLY A 205 2.11 11.73 -33.82
N GLU A 206 2.76 11.27 -32.75
CA GLU A 206 2.35 10.03 -32.07
C GLU A 206 2.30 10.24 -30.55
N ARG A 207 1.08 10.38 -29.98
CA ARG A 207 0.90 10.38 -28.52
C ARG A 207 0.82 8.94 -28.03
N ARG A 208 1.91 8.43 -27.46
CA ARG A 208 1.89 7.20 -26.66
C ARG A 208 1.56 7.53 -25.21
N VAL A 209 0.48 6.95 -24.70
CA VAL A 209 0.17 6.98 -23.27
C VAL A 209 0.77 5.74 -22.63
N VAL A 210 1.77 5.93 -21.78
CA VAL A 210 2.35 4.86 -20.95
C VAL A 210 1.87 5.09 -19.52
N LEU A 211 1.05 4.18 -19.00
CA LEU A 211 0.67 4.18 -17.59
C LEU A 211 1.78 3.51 -16.78
N VAL A 212 2.56 4.33 -16.06
CA VAL A 212 3.55 3.87 -15.09
C VAL A 212 3.01 4.15 -13.68
N PRO A 213 3.03 3.19 -12.75
CA PRO A 213 2.72 3.48 -11.34
C PRO A 213 3.76 4.46 -10.78
N THR A 214 3.34 5.66 -10.38
CA THR A 214 4.22 6.62 -9.73
C THR A 214 4.36 6.28 -8.24
N MET A 215 5.57 5.90 -7.83
CA MET A 215 5.93 5.79 -6.43
C MET A 215 6.26 7.17 -5.87
N LYS A 216 5.38 7.75 -5.05
CA LYS A 216 5.72 8.88 -4.18
C LYS A 216 6.51 8.34 -2.99
N CYS A 217 7.84 8.36 -3.08
CA CYS A 217 8.72 8.21 -1.93
C CYS A 217 8.79 9.55 -1.19
N GLY A 218 8.05 9.66 -0.08
CA GLY A 218 8.29 10.73 0.90
C GLY A 218 9.62 10.47 1.59
N MET A 219 10.62 11.30 1.31
CA MET A 219 11.87 11.30 2.06
C MET A 219 11.65 12.03 3.39
N SER A 220 11.39 11.28 4.44
CA SER A 220 11.70 11.67 5.82
C SER A 220 12.36 10.49 6.51
N GLY A 221 13.54 10.74 7.06
CA GLY A 221 14.52 9.73 7.44
C GLY A 221 14.03 8.67 8.43
N GLU A 222 14.76 7.57 8.37
CA GLU A 222 14.82 6.47 9.34
C GLU A 222 13.73 5.39 9.22
N SER A 223 14.10 4.36 8.45
CA SER A 223 13.70 2.94 8.58
C SER A 223 12.20 2.65 8.71
N SER A 224 11.55 2.31 7.60
CA SER A 224 10.33 1.49 7.67
C SER A 224 10.08 0.72 6.37
N TRP A 225 9.40 -0.41 6.54
CA TRP A 225 9.10 -1.42 5.55
C TRP A 225 8.00 -0.95 4.60
N CYS A 226 8.13 -1.23 3.30
CA CYS A 226 7.04 -1.02 2.35
C CYS A 226 6.07 -2.21 2.37
N SER A 227 4.97 -2.06 3.10
CA SER A 227 3.80 -2.93 2.97
C SER A 227 3.04 -2.60 1.67
N VAL A 228 2.97 -3.57 0.76
CA VAL A 228 2.19 -3.51 -0.48
C VAL A 228 0.72 -3.79 -0.16
N SER A 229 -0.14 -2.77 -0.25
CA SER A 229 -1.59 -2.97 -0.24
C SER A 229 -2.08 -3.12 -1.69
N CYS A 230 -2.11 -4.35 -2.18
CA CYS A 230 -2.73 -4.68 -3.46
C CYS A 230 -4.21 -5.04 -3.24
N ARG A 231 -5.11 -4.11 -3.56
CA ARG A 231 -6.50 -4.46 -3.92
C ARG A 231 -6.53 -4.84 -5.39
N SER A 232 -6.46 -6.14 -5.66
CA SER A 232 -7.16 -6.88 -6.73
C SER A 232 -6.34 -8.11 -7.09
N SER A 233 -7.01 -9.27 -7.07
CA SER A 233 -6.46 -10.56 -7.47
C SER A 233 -5.81 -10.48 -8.85
N LEU A 234 -4.52 -10.85 -8.92
CA LEU A 234 -3.89 -11.64 -9.99
C LEU A 234 -2.43 -11.92 -9.58
N ALA A 235 -1.92 -13.05 -10.06
CA ALA A 235 -0.80 -13.81 -9.54
C ALA A 235 0.54 -13.05 -9.38
N CYS A 236 1.30 -13.41 -8.34
CA CYS A 236 2.72 -13.10 -8.22
C CYS A 236 3.51 -13.91 -9.26
N PHE A 237 3.99 -13.25 -10.31
CA PHE A 237 5.05 -13.77 -11.18
C PHE A 237 6.28 -12.88 -11.08
N SER A 238 7.42 -13.54 -10.83
CA SER A 238 8.74 -12.95 -10.74
C SER A 238 9.23 -12.49 -12.13
N ALA A 239 9.69 -11.25 -12.16
CA ALA A 239 10.74 -10.66 -13.01
C ALA A 239 10.78 -10.94 -14.53
N ARG A 240 10.87 -9.81 -15.26
CA ARG A 240 11.41 -9.59 -16.64
C ARG A 240 10.47 -9.96 -17.80
N GLY A 241 9.84 -8.92 -18.33
CA GLY A 241 9.21 -8.94 -19.65
C GLY A 241 8.24 -7.78 -19.79
N ALA A 242 8.62 -6.75 -20.53
CA ALA A 242 7.70 -5.69 -20.92
C ALA A 242 6.64 -6.31 -21.86
N VAL A 243 5.37 -6.22 -21.48
CA VAL A 243 4.25 -6.60 -22.35
C VAL A 243 3.78 -5.36 -23.08
N ILE A 244 4.03 -5.31 -24.39
CA ILE A 244 3.50 -4.29 -25.29
C ILE A 244 2.12 -4.78 -25.76
N ILE A 245 1.05 -4.10 -25.37
CA ILE A 245 -0.28 -4.32 -25.92
C ILE A 245 -0.51 -3.28 -27.01
N VAL A 246 -0.48 -3.71 -28.28
CA VAL A 246 -0.87 -2.89 -29.43
C VAL A 246 -2.37 -3.09 -29.65
N LEU A 247 -3.17 -2.09 -29.32
CA LEU A 247 -4.57 -2.05 -29.74
C LEU A 247 -4.64 -1.29 -31.07
N GLY A 248 -4.79 -2.04 -32.17
CA GLY A 248 -5.11 -1.45 -33.47
C GLY A 248 -6.53 -0.90 -33.45
N SER A 249 -6.68 0.39 -33.73
CA SER A 249 -8.00 0.99 -33.96
C SER A 249 -8.55 0.52 -35.31
N PRO A 250 -9.80 0.03 -35.39
CA PRO A 250 -10.53 -0.01 -36.65
C PRO A 250 -11.00 1.43 -36.97
N TYR A 251 -11.42 1.67 -38.22
CA TYR A 251 -11.88 2.95 -38.80
C TYR A 251 -10.81 3.82 -39.47
N ALA A 252 -10.54 3.52 -40.74
CA ALA A 252 -10.38 4.54 -41.77
C ALA A 252 -11.07 4.05 -43.05
N VAL A 253 -11.90 4.93 -43.62
CA VAL A 253 -12.88 4.72 -44.69
C VAL A 253 -12.28 5.17 -46.02
N GLY A 254 -12.69 4.56 -47.13
CA GLY A 254 -12.98 5.30 -48.37
C GLY A 254 -11.99 5.23 -49.55
N LEU A 255 -12.43 4.52 -50.59
CA LEU A 255 -12.53 4.91 -52.02
C LEU A 255 -11.67 6.08 -52.57
N ASN A 256 -10.94 5.81 -53.65
CA ASN A 256 -11.16 6.34 -55.03
C ASN A 256 -9.91 6.11 -55.93
N PRO A 257 -10.05 6.32 -57.25
CA PRO A 257 -10.63 5.45 -58.27
C PRO A 257 -9.60 4.52 -58.95
#